data_AF-A0AA37VYF2-F1
#
_entry.id   AF-A0AA37VYF2-F1
#
_cell.length_a   1.000
_cell.length_b   1.000
_cell.length_c   1.000
_cell.angle_alpha   90.00
_cell.angle_beta   90.00
_cell.angle_gamma   90.00
#
_symmetry.space_group_name_H-M   'P 1'
#
loop_
_entity.id
_entity.type
_entity.pdbx_description
1 polymer ?
#
loop_
_entity_poly.entity_id
_entity_poly.type
_entity_poly.pdbx_seq_one_letter_code
_entity_poly.pdbx_strand_id
1 'polypeptide(L)'
;MAHLAAVAEDISAETLTGAPTDEQTAAQVARFDGYDHEGIVAAWTAAAGRLDRNAAASGVAPPLADAVCHEHDVRHALGRPGARDSDAVWSATEQLITMLVTPRPLRVIVEDAEYVSGPDGPDEVVLRTTRFEAVRWRTGRRSRAQLMAMNWSNDPTEVLDHLYMFGPARRDIAE
;
A
#
# COMPACT_ATOMS: atom_id res chain seq x y z
N MET A 1 -9.18 6.10 -8.94
CA MET A 1 -9.61 5.30 -10.10
C MET A 1 -8.75 5.54 -11.33
N ALA A 2 -8.61 6.77 -11.83
CA ALA A 2 -7.75 7.07 -12.99
C ALA A 2 -6.30 6.56 -12.84
N HIS A 3 -5.64 6.90 -11.72
CA HIS A 3 -4.30 6.39 -11.39
C HIS A 3 -4.24 4.85 -11.40
N LEU A 4 -5.13 4.20 -10.66
CA LEU A 4 -5.20 2.74 -10.57
C LEU A 4 -5.38 2.07 -11.95
N ALA A 5 -6.24 2.63 -12.81
CA ALA A 5 -6.40 2.19 -14.20
C ALA A 5 -5.10 2.34 -14.99
N ALA A 6 -4.48 3.51 -14.93
CA ALA A 6 -3.24 3.80 -15.65
C ALA A 6 -2.07 2.91 -15.19
N VAL A 7 -1.92 2.67 -13.88
CA VAL A 7 -0.90 1.77 -13.33
C VAL A 7 -1.08 0.35 -13.87
N ALA A 8 -2.32 -0.15 -13.93
CA ALA A 8 -2.59 -1.45 -14.53
C ALA A 8 -2.27 -1.48 -16.03
N GLU A 9 -2.54 -0.40 -16.77
CA GLU A 9 -2.16 -0.28 -18.17
C GLU A 9 -0.64 -0.31 -18.36
N ASP A 10 0.07 0.51 -17.58
CA ASP A 10 1.52 0.69 -17.72
C ASP A 10 2.27 -0.59 -17.32
N ILE A 11 1.82 -1.32 -16.29
CA ILE A 11 2.40 -2.62 -15.92
C ILE A 11 2.07 -3.68 -16.97
N SER A 12 0.83 -3.71 -17.50
CA SER A 12 0.46 -4.63 -18.58
C SER A 12 1.29 -4.42 -19.84
N ALA A 13 1.71 -3.18 -20.10
CA ALA A 13 2.53 -2.79 -21.23
C ALA A 13 4.04 -2.83 -20.93
N GLU A 14 4.43 -3.23 -19.71
CA GLU A 14 5.82 -3.27 -19.23
C GLU A 14 6.53 -1.89 -19.29
N THR A 15 5.77 -0.79 -19.27
CA THR A 15 6.30 0.59 -19.29
C THR A 15 6.50 1.18 -17.89
N LEU A 16 6.05 0.48 -16.85
CA LEU A 16 6.27 0.85 -15.46
C LEU A 16 6.89 -0.32 -14.70
N THR A 17 8.06 -0.07 -14.10
CA THR A 17 8.73 -0.99 -13.18
C THR A 17 8.85 -0.32 -11.81
N GLY A 18 8.19 -0.90 -10.81
CA GLY A 18 8.16 -0.34 -9.45
C GLY A 18 7.14 0.78 -9.25
N ALA A 19 7.34 1.59 -8.20
CA ALA A 19 6.44 2.67 -7.84
C ALA A 19 6.60 3.87 -8.80
N PRO A 20 5.49 4.48 -9.26
CA PRO A 20 5.56 5.64 -10.15
C PRO A 20 6.11 6.87 -9.43
N THR A 21 6.84 7.71 -10.17
CA THR A 21 7.22 9.06 -9.72
C THR A 21 6.00 9.99 -9.66
N ASP A 22 6.14 11.16 -9.04
CA ASP A 22 5.09 12.18 -9.02
C ASP A 22 4.70 12.63 -10.44
N GLU A 23 5.67 12.77 -11.34
CA GLU A 23 5.42 13.12 -12.75
C GLU A 23 4.66 12.01 -13.49
N GLN A 24 5.07 10.75 -13.30
CA GLN A 24 4.35 9.60 -13.86
C GLN A 24 2.93 9.53 -13.32
N THR A 25 2.75 9.72 -12.01
CA THR A 25 1.43 9.74 -11.36
C THR A 25 0.55 10.85 -11.92
N ALA A 26 1.09 12.05 -12.13
CA ALA A 26 0.35 13.16 -12.74
C ALA A 26 -0.06 12.84 -14.19
N ALA A 27 0.85 12.28 -14.99
CA ALA A 27 0.56 11.86 -16.37
C ALA A 27 -0.49 10.74 -16.43
N GLN A 28 -0.43 9.78 -15.50
CA GLN A 28 -1.40 8.71 -15.35
C GLN A 28 -2.81 9.24 -15.05
N VAL A 29 -2.93 10.24 -14.17
CA VAL A 29 -4.22 10.88 -13.90
C VAL A 29 -4.69 11.70 -15.11
N ALA A 30 -3.81 12.49 -15.72
CA ALA A 30 -4.14 13.33 -16.88
C ALA A 30 -4.58 12.53 -18.12
N ARG A 31 -4.12 11.27 -18.28
CA ARG A 31 -4.54 10.36 -19.35
C ARG A 31 -6.06 10.16 -19.40
N PHE A 32 -6.73 10.25 -18.26
CA PHE A 32 -8.17 10.07 -18.12
C PHE A 32 -8.93 11.40 -18.01
N ASP A 33 -8.31 12.53 -18.35
CA ASP A 33 -9.03 13.81 -18.43
C ASP A 33 -10.14 13.74 -19.49
N GLY A 34 -11.34 14.21 -19.13
CA GLY A 34 -12.54 14.09 -19.95
C GLY A 34 -13.20 12.71 -20.01
N TYR A 35 -12.66 11.69 -19.35
CA TYR A 35 -13.34 10.39 -19.22
C TYR A 35 -14.42 10.45 -18.13
N ASP A 36 -15.53 9.78 -18.37
CA ASP A 36 -16.52 9.52 -17.32
C ASP A 36 -16.11 8.30 -16.47
N HIS A 37 -16.88 8.07 -15.41
CA HIS A 37 -16.57 7.01 -14.46
C HIS A 37 -16.68 5.60 -15.08
N GLU A 38 -17.59 5.42 -16.04
CA GLU A 38 -17.76 4.15 -16.76
C GLU A 38 -16.55 3.88 -17.67
N GLY A 39 -16.05 4.90 -18.36
CA GLY A 39 -14.86 4.83 -19.19
C GLY A 39 -13.61 4.45 -18.40
N ILE A 40 -13.42 5.03 -17.21
CA ILE A 40 -12.28 4.67 -16.33
C ILE A 40 -12.41 3.24 -15.82
N VAL A 41 -13.61 2.80 -15.44
CA VAL A 41 -13.85 1.41 -15.00
C VAL A 41 -13.60 0.43 -16.14
N ALA A 42 -14.06 0.74 -17.35
CA ALA A 42 -13.82 -0.09 -18.52
C ALA A 42 -12.32 -0.23 -18.83
N ALA A 43 -11.56 0.86 -18.72
CA ALA A 43 -10.11 0.85 -18.90
C ALA A 43 -9.42 -0.03 -17.83
N TRP A 44 -9.79 0.14 -16.56
CA TRP A 44 -9.31 -0.72 -15.46
C TRP A 44 -9.64 -2.20 -15.73
N THR A 45 -10.86 -2.54 -16.10
CA THR A 45 -11.27 -3.92 -16.38
C THR A 45 -10.47 -4.53 -17.53
N ALA A 46 -10.27 -3.78 -18.61
CA ALA A 46 -9.47 -4.23 -19.74
C ALA A 46 -8.00 -4.45 -19.35
N ALA A 47 -7.43 -3.55 -18.54
CA ALA A 47 -6.07 -3.65 -18.04
C ALA A 47 -5.89 -4.82 -17.07
N ALA A 48 -6.81 -5.01 -16.12
CA ALA A 48 -6.81 -6.15 -15.21
C ALA A 48 -6.85 -7.48 -15.97
N GLY A 49 -7.67 -7.57 -17.02
CA GLY A 49 -7.69 -8.76 -17.89
C GLY A 49 -6.38 -8.99 -18.65
N ARG A 50 -5.62 -7.94 -18.98
CA ARG A 50 -4.27 -8.09 -19.55
C ARG A 50 -3.26 -8.56 -18.50
N LEU A 51 -3.29 -7.97 -17.31
CA LEU A 51 -2.44 -8.39 -16.19
C LEU A 51 -2.63 -9.88 -15.87
N ASP A 52 -3.87 -10.37 -15.82
CA ASP A 52 -4.18 -11.78 -15.57
C ASP A 52 -3.53 -12.70 -16.62
N ARG A 53 -3.65 -12.35 -17.90
CA ARG A 53 -2.99 -13.08 -19.00
C ARG A 53 -1.47 -13.02 -18.90
N ASN A 54 -0.90 -11.86 -18.60
CA ASN A 54 0.55 -11.69 -18.47
C ASN A 54 1.10 -12.44 -17.26
N ALA A 55 0.38 -12.45 -16.15
CA ALA A 55 0.74 -13.24 -14.96
C ALA A 55 0.82 -14.73 -15.31
N ALA A 56 -0.16 -15.25 -16.06
CA ALA A 56 -0.18 -16.64 -16.51
C ALA A 56 0.93 -16.97 -17.54
N ALA A 57 1.27 -16.03 -18.42
CA ALA A 57 2.19 -16.26 -19.54
C ALA A 57 3.66 -16.00 -19.20
N SER A 58 3.95 -14.94 -18.44
CA SER A 58 5.31 -14.44 -18.20
C SER A 58 5.60 -14.12 -16.72
N GLY A 59 4.64 -14.35 -15.82
CA GLY A 59 4.85 -14.14 -14.38
C GLY A 59 4.89 -12.68 -13.95
N VAL A 60 4.37 -11.76 -14.77
CA VAL A 60 4.23 -10.34 -14.39
C VAL A 60 3.41 -10.22 -13.11
N ALA A 61 3.98 -9.61 -12.08
CA ALA A 61 3.31 -9.40 -10.81
C ALA A 61 2.33 -8.21 -10.91
N PRO A 62 1.05 -8.37 -10.53
CA PRO A 62 0.10 -7.27 -10.49
C PRO A 62 0.46 -6.28 -9.36
N PRO A 63 0.00 -5.02 -9.44
CA PRO A 63 0.21 -4.01 -8.40
C PRO A 63 -0.70 -4.25 -7.18
N LEU A 64 -0.52 -5.39 -6.51
CA LEU A 64 -1.46 -5.88 -5.49
C LEU A 64 -1.62 -4.91 -4.31
N ALA A 65 -0.51 -4.46 -3.71
CA ALA A 65 -0.57 -3.52 -2.59
C ALA A 65 -1.23 -2.18 -2.95
N ASP A 66 -1.04 -1.71 -4.19
CA ASP A 66 -1.68 -0.50 -4.72
C ASP A 66 -3.20 -0.69 -4.86
N ALA A 67 -3.61 -1.80 -5.49
CA ALA A 67 -5.01 -2.15 -5.65
C ALA A 67 -5.74 -2.30 -4.31
N VAL A 68 -5.14 -3.00 -3.34
CA VAL A 68 -5.69 -3.16 -1.98
C VAL A 68 -5.80 -1.82 -1.28
N CYS A 69 -4.76 -0.99 -1.34
CA CYS A 69 -4.79 0.34 -0.72
C CYS A 69 -5.94 1.19 -1.28
N HIS A 70 -6.11 1.20 -2.60
CA HIS A 70 -7.14 1.98 -3.27
C HIS A 70 -8.54 1.39 -3.15
N GLU A 71 -8.70 0.07 -3.04
CA GLU A 71 -9.97 -0.55 -2.68
C GLU A 71 -10.46 0.00 -1.34
N HIS A 72 -9.59 0.06 -0.34
CA HIS A 72 -9.95 0.57 0.97
C HIS A 72 -10.19 2.08 0.99
N ASP A 73 -9.46 2.86 0.17
CA ASP A 73 -9.75 4.27 -0.02
C ASP A 73 -11.18 4.48 -0.58
N VAL A 74 -11.58 3.68 -1.58
CA VAL A 74 -12.93 3.72 -2.18
C VAL A 74 -14.00 3.27 -1.17
N ARG A 75 -13.76 2.17 -0.45
CA ARG A 75 -14.67 1.69 0.60
C ARG A 75 -14.89 2.73 1.69
N HIS A 76 -13.82 3.39 2.13
CA HIS A 76 -13.89 4.47 3.11
C HIS A 76 -14.70 5.66 2.58
N ALA A 77 -14.41 6.11 1.35
CA ALA A 77 -15.14 7.22 0.72
C ALA A 77 -16.65 6.94 0.57
N LEU A 78 -17.02 5.67 0.37
CA LEU A 78 -18.41 5.22 0.27
C LEU A 78 -19.06 4.91 1.63
N GLY A 79 -18.33 4.98 2.75
CA GLY A 79 -18.83 4.59 4.07
C GLY A 79 -19.16 3.09 4.16
N ARG A 80 -18.45 2.25 3.41
CA ARG A 80 -18.68 0.80 3.30
C ARG A 80 -17.45 -0.01 3.70
N PRO A 81 -17.01 0.03 4.97
CA PRO A 81 -15.86 -0.74 5.43
C PRO A 81 -16.09 -2.26 5.25
N GLY A 82 -15.02 -3.00 5.00
CA GLY A 82 -15.03 -4.45 4.84
C GLY A 82 -13.76 -4.97 4.16
N ALA A 83 -13.64 -6.29 4.01
CA ALA A 83 -12.50 -7.00 3.40
C ALA A 83 -11.13 -6.71 4.06
N ARG A 84 -11.12 -6.30 5.33
CA ARG A 84 -9.90 -5.97 6.09
C ARG A 84 -9.06 -7.21 6.44
N ASP A 85 -9.64 -8.38 6.33
CA ASP A 85 -9.09 -9.70 6.65
C ASP A 85 -8.96 -10.59 5.40
N SER A 86 -8.99 -10.00 4.20
CA SER A 86 -8.88 -10.76 2.95
C SER A 86 -7.46 -11.25 2.67
N ASP A 87 -7.33 -12.33 1.91
CA ASP A 87 -6.04 -12.85 1.42
C ASP A 87 -5.23 -11.78 0.66
N ALA A 88 -5.92 -10.83 0.01
CA ALA A 88 -5.29 -9.70 -0.66
C ALA A 88 -4.62 -8.74 0.34
N VAL A 89 -5.26 -8.44 1.46
CA VAL A 89 -4.65 -7.64 2.55
C VAL A 89 -3.46 -8.38 3.15
N TRP A 90 -3.57 -9.69 3.35
CA TRP A 90 -2.47 -10.48 3.88
C TRP A 90 -1.26 -10.46 2.95
N SER A 91 -1.47 -10.75 1.67
CA SER A 91 -0.43 -10.74 0.65
C SER A 91 0.19 -9.36 0.45
N ALA A 92 -0.62 -8.29 0.47
CA ALA A 92 -0.13 -6.91 0.41
C ALA A 92 0.73 -6.56 1.64
N THR A 93 0.36 -7.06 2.82
CA THR A 93 1.14 -6.86 4.04
C THR A 93 2.51 -7.52 3.93
N GLU A 94 2.58 -8.78 3.47
CA GLU A 94 3.84 -9.49 3.24
C GLU A 94 4.76 -8.70 2.31
N GLN A 95 4.22 -8.25 1.17
CA GLN A 95 4.95 -7.46 0.18
C GLN A 95 5.49 -6.16 0.79
N LEU A 96 4.65 -5.41 1.50
CA LEU A 96 4.95 -4.09 2.00
C LEU A 96 5.92 -4.09 3.18
N ILE A 97 5.79 -5.03 4.11
CA ILE A 97 6.66 -5.12 5.29
C ILE A 97 8.01 -5.74 4.92
N THR A 98 8.07 -6.69 3.98
CA THR A 98 9.35 -7.28 3.55
C THR A 98 10.28 -6.24 2.90
N MET A 99 9.73 -5.18 2.31
CA MET A 99 10.48 -4.05 1.77
C MET A 99 10.84 -2.99 2.82
N LEU A 100 10.42 -3.14 4.09
CA LEU A 100 10.69 -2.19 5.14
C LEU A 100 12.15 -2.32 5.61
N VAL A 101 12.84 -1.19 5.67
CA VAL A 101 14.19 -1.08 6.24
C VAL A 101 14.19 0.04 7.27
N THR A 102 14.52 -0.27 8.51
CA THR A 102 14.62 0.69 9.60
C THR A 102 16.06 0.87 10.09
N PRO A 103 16.41 2.05 10.66
CA PRO A 103 17.75 2.30 11.20
C PRO A 103 18.00 1.62 12.55
N ARG A 104 16.94 1.11 13.19
CA ARG A 104 16.94 0.44 14.49
C ARG A 104 16.29 -0.94 14.36
N PRO A 105 16.61 -1.91 15.23
CA PRO A 105 15.88 -3.17 15.27
C PRO A 105 14.39 -2.89 15.56
N LEU A 106 13.53 -3.28 14.62
CA LEU A 106 12.08 -3.14 14.69
C LEU A 106 11.46 -4.52 14.52
N ARG A 107 10.53 -4.86 15.41
CA ARG A 107 9.61 -5.98 15.23
C ARG A 107 8.19 -5.49 15.02
N VAL A 108 7.55 -5.96 13.95
CA VAL A 108 6.12 -5.77 13.72
C VAL A 108 5.41 -7.08 14.00
N ILE A 109 4.55 -7.10 15.01
CA ILE A 109 3.71 -8.24 15.35
C ILE A 109 2.31 -7.97 14.81
N VAL A 110 1.82 -8.87 13.98
CA VAL A 110 0.45 -8.89 13.47
C VAL A 110 -0.27 -10.13 13.99
N GLU A 111 -1.46 -10.43 13.47
CA GLU A 111 -2.33 -11.50 13.95
C GLU A 111 -1.66 -12.88 14.00
N ASP A 112 -0.98 -13.25 12.91
CA ASP A 112 -0.46 -14.59 12.64
C ASP A 112 1.05 -14.62 12.33
N ALA A 113 1.70 -13.45 12.33
CA ALA A 113 3.10 -13.32 11.92
C ALA A 113 3.87 -12.26 12.72
N GLU A 114 5.19 -12.40 12.71
CA GLU A 114 6.13 -11.40 13.20
C GLU A 114 7.14 -11.09 12.09
N TYR A 115 7.42 -9.80 11.88
CA TYR A 115 8.41 -9.32 10.93
C TYR A 115 9.51 -8.56 11.66
N VAL A 116 10.75 -8.77 11.23
CA VAL A 116 11.91 -8.04 11.76
C VAL A 116 12.50 -7.18 10.66
N SER A 117 12.82 -5.92 11.00
CA SER A 117 13.49 -4.96 10.12
C SER A 117 14.60 -4.23 10.87
N GLY A 118 15.61 -3.77 10.13
CA GLY A 118 16.76 -3.07 10.65
C GLY A 118 17.89 -4.00 11.14
N PRO A 119 18.92 -3.44 11.77
CA PRO A 119 20.05 -4.21 12.27
C PRO A 119 19.68 -5.07 13.49
N ASP A 120 20.46 -6.12 13.76
CA ASP A 120 20.38 -6.86 15.02
C ASP A 120 20.84 -5.99 16.20
N GLY A 121 20.15 -6.06 17.34
CA GLY A 121 20.55 -5.31 18.54
C GLY A 121 19.62 -5.52 19.74
N PRO A 122 20.06 -5.16 20.95
CA PRO A 122 19.33 -5.39 22.19
C PRO A 122 18.12 -4.44 22.40
N ASP A 123 18.10 -3.30 21.70
CA ASP A 123 17.09 -2.25 21.86
C ASP A 123 15.99 -2.36 20.78
N GLU A 124 15.42 -3.55 20.63
CA GLU A 124 14.33 -3.79 19.67
C GLU A 124 13.08 -2.98 20.06
N VAL A 125 12.55 -2.22 19.09
CA VAL A 125 11.25 -1.56 19.21
C VAL A 125 10.19 -2.50 18.64
N VAL A 126 9.10 -2.73 19.37
CA VAL A 126 8.03 -3.65 18.95
C VAL A 126 6.75 -2.87 18.70
N LEU A 127 6.23 -2.95 17.47
CA LEU A 127 4.89 -2.50 17.09
C LEU A 127 3.94 -3.70 17.07
N ARG A 128 2.86 -3.65 17.87
CA ARG A 128 1.73 -4.57 17.76
C ARG A 128 0.62 -3.90 16.97
N THR A 129 0.24 -4.50 15.85
CA THR A 129 -0.75 -3.92 14.95
C THR A 129 -1.54 -5.04 14.25
N THR A 130 -2.33 -4.70 13.25
CA THR A 130 -3.02 -5.65 12.37
C THR A 130 -2.40 -5.61 10.99
N ARG A 131 -2.56 -6.67 10.20
CA ARG A 131 -2.20 -6.66 8.77
C ARG A 131 -2.86 -5.51 8.04
N PHE A 132 -4.15 -5.27 8.30
CA PHE A 132 -4.87 -4.14 7.71
C PHE A 132 -4.21 -2.80 8.06
N GLU A 133 -3.97 -2.53 9.35
CA GLU A 133 -3.30 -1.29 9.78
C GLU A 133 -1.89 -1.18 9.19
N ALA A 134 -1.18 -2.30 9.03
CA ALA A 134 0.13 -2.34 8.38
C ALA A 134 0.11 -1.83 6.96
N VAL A 135 -0.87 -2.26 6.16
CA VAL A 135 -1.09 -1.68 4.84
C VAL A 135 -1.36 -0.18 4.94
N ARG A 136 -2.24 0.26 5.86
CA ARG A 136 -2.64 1.68 5.95
C ARG A 136 -1.48 2.60 6.34
N TRP A 137 -0.68 2.28 7.37
CA TRP A 137 0.44 3.16 7.71
C TRP A 137 1.57 3.07 6.69
N ARG A 138 1.87 1.90 6.13
CA ARG A 138 2.96 1.77 5.15
C ARG A 138 2.65 2.59 3.90
N THR A 139 1.40 2.61 3.44
CA THR A 139 0.99 3.37 2.26
C THR A 139 0.59 4.82 2.56
N GLY A 140 0.86 5.33 3.77
CA GLY A 140 0.68 6.75 4.09
C GLY A 140 -0.74 7.17 4.43
N ARG A 141 -1.62 6.23 4.80
CA ARG A 141 -3.01 6.49 5.25
C ARG A 141 -3.13 6.65 6.76
N ARG A 142 -2.00 6.77 7.46
CA ARG A 142 -1.94 7.20 8.86
C ARG A 142 -1.11 8.46 8.97
N SER A 143 -1.56 9.39 9.81
CA SER A 143 -0.77 10.56 10.16
C SER A 143 0.37 10.16 11.10
N ARG A 144 1.36 11.05 11.25
CA ARG A 144 2.42 10.86 12.25
C ARG A 144 1.85 10.67 13.66
N ALA A 145 0.80 11.42 14.01
CA ALA A 145 0.14 11.31 15.31
C ALA A 145 -0.55 9.94 15.49
N GLN A 146 -1.25 9.46 14.47
CA GLN A 146 -1.90 8.15 14.51
C GLN A 146 -0.88 7.02 14.65
N LEU A 147 0.22 7.06 13.89
CA LEU A 147 1.24 6.02 13.98
C LEU A 147 2.00 6.06 15.32
N MET A 148 2.30 7.25 15.84
CA MET A 148 2.90 7.41 17.16
C MET A 148 2.02 6.85 18.28
N ALA A 149 0.70 6.97 18.16
CA ALA A 149 -0.26 6.50 19.16
C ALA A 149 -0.57 5.00 19.09
N MET A 150 0.05 4.24 18.18
CA MET A 150 -0.12 2.78 18.10
C MET A 150 0.51 2.05 19.28
N ASN A 151 0.32 0.73 19.35
CA ASN A 151 0.78 -0.10 20.45
C ASN A 151 2.27 -0.44 20.31
N TRP A 152 3.10 0.47 20.81
CA TRP A 152 4.56 0.36 20.85
C TRP A 152 5.06 -0.14 22.21
N SER A 153 6.14 -0.94 22.20
CA SER A 153 6.82 -1.35 23.45
C SER A 153 7.64 -0.23 24.12
N ASN A 154 8.08 0.76 23.33
CA ASN A 154 8.98 1.85 23.72
C ASN A 154 8.87 2.98 22.66
N ASP A 155 9.67 4.04 22.83
CA ASP A 155 9.62 5.22 21.96
C ASP A 155 9.95 4.87 20.48
N PRO A 156 9.00 5.08 19.54
CA PRO A 156 9.22 4.75 18.12
C PRO A 156 9.82 5.90 17.32
N THR A 157 10.20 7.01 17.96
CA THR A 157 10.59 8.26 17.27
C THR A 157 11.67 8.05 16.20
N GLU A 158 12.66 7.20 16.45
CA GLU A 158 13.77 6.93 15.52
C GLU A 158 13.36 6.06 14.31
N VAL A 159 12.25 5.32 14.39
CA VAL A 159 11.79 4.46 13.28
C VAL A 159 10.60 5.06 12.53
N LEU A 160 9.87 6.00 13.14
CA LEU A 160 8.54 6.42 12.68
C LEU A 160 8.48 6.88 11.22
N ASP A 161 9.44 7.68 10.77
CA ASP A 161 9.46 8.19 9.39
C ASP A 161 9.83 7.12 8.36
N HIS A 162 10.52 6.05 8.78
CA HIS A 162 10.91 4.93 7.92
C HIS A 162 9.76 3.96 7.65
N LEU A 163 8.71 3.98 8.47
CA LEU A 163 7.53 3.13 8.27
C LEU A 163 6.74 3.54 7.03
N TYR A 164 6.78 4.81 6.62
CA TYR A 164 6.00 5.29 5.47
C TYR A 164 6.74 5.04 4.14
N MET A 165 6.03 4.47 3.15
CA MET A 165 6.55 4.32 1.78
C MET A 165 6.32 5.62 0.98
N PHE A 166 5.19 6.28 1.22
CA PHE A 166 4.76 7.49 0.50
C PHE A 166 4.63 8.72 1.41
N GLY A 167 5.23 8.66 2.59
CA GLY A 167 5.09 9.68 3.64
C GLY A 167 3.77 9.58 4.43
N PRO A 168 3.65 10.32 5.55
CA PRO A 168 2.47 10.28 6.40
C PRO A 168 1.29 11.06 5.81
N ALA A 169 0.08 10.69 6.22
CA ALA A 169 -1.10 11.52 5.97
C ALA A 169 -0.94 12.88 6.67
N ARG A 170 -1.30 13.97 5.98
CA ARG A 170 -1.24 15.35 6.53
C ARG A 170 -2.18 15.57 7.72
N ARG A 171 -3.23 14.75 7.83
CA ARG A 171 -4.24 14.80 8.88
C ARG A 171 -4.67 13.38 9.21
N ASP A 172 -5.26 13.21 10.38
CA ASP A 172 -5.80 11.92 10.80
C ASP A 172 -6.92 11.46 9.85
N ILE A 173 -6.90 10.17 9.55
CA ILE A 173 -7.93 9.50 8.75
C ILE A 173 -8.61 8.48 9.67
N ALA A 174 -9.91 8.67 9.94
CA ALA A 174 -10.71 7.75 10.74
C ALA A 174 -11.47 6.79 9.82
N GLU A 175 -11.23 5.48 9.93
CA GLU A 175 -11.77 4.44 9.03
C GLU A 175 -12.59 3.36 9.73
#